data_AF-A0A2H1WRI6-F1
#
_entry.id   AF-A0A2H1WRI6-F1
#
_cell.length_a   1.000
_cell.length_b   1.000
_cell.length_c   1.000
_cell.angle_alpha   90.00
_cell.angle_beta   90.00
_cell.angle_gamma   90.00
#
_symmetry.space_group_name_H-M   'P 1'
#
loop_
_entity.id
_entity.type
_entity.pdbx_description
1 polymer ?
#
loop_
_entity_poly.entity_id
_entity_poly.type
_entity_poly.pdbx_seq_one_letter_code
_entity_poly.pdbx_strand_id
1 'polypeptide(L)'
;MWTGILNGRIIGPCELTQNLDGANYLHFLQNDRIQQDSCPAHYARAVRDYLNEEYPDRWIVRSGSILWPARSPDLNPVDIFYWGCIKEKVYSKPIQNLSELRQKIDAASEEINARNFARLVKRSFVRRCRACIRARGKQFEHLL
;
A
#
# COMPACT_ATOMS: atom_id res chain seq x y z
N MET A 1 4.89 7.90 5.64
CA MET A 1 4.03 6.84 6.20
C MET A 1 3.99 5.68 5.22
N TRP A 2 3.92 4.47 5.75
CA TRP A 2 3.74 3.26 4.97
C TRP A 2 2.54 2.48 5.50
N THR A 3 1.85 1.77 4.61
CA THR A 3 0.76 0.87 4.96
C THR A 3 0.69 -0.22 3.92
N GLY A 4 0.31 -1.42 4.34
CA GLY A 4 -0.08 -2.43 3.38
C GLY A 4 -1.15 -3.35 3.89
N ILE A 5 -1.45 -4.36 3.09
CA ILE A 5 -2.54 -5.29 3.32
C ILE A 5 -2.00 -6.70 3.25
N LEU A 6 -2.20 -7.47 4.32
CA LEU A 6 -1.79 -8.86 4.43
C LEU A 6 -2.92 -9.67 5.04
N ASN A 7 -3.23 -10.83 4.46
CA ASN A 7 -4.25 -11.76 4.98
C ASN A 7 -5.61 -11.11 5.29
N GLY A 8 -6.00 -10.09 4.51
CA GLY A 8 -7.26 -9.39 4.73
C GLY A 8 -7.25 -8.45 5.94
N ARG A 9 -6.08 -7.98 6.37
CA ARG A 9 -5.92 -6.94 7.38
C ARG A 9 -5.00 -5.85 6.87
N ILE A 10 -5.23 -4.62 7.31
CA ILE A 10 -4.27 -3.55 7.09
C ILE A 10 -3.20 -3.67 8.17
N ILE A 11 -1.94 -3.54 7.77
CA ILE A 11 -0.80 -3.45 8.67
C ILE A 11 -0.22 -2.03 8.53
N GLY A 12 0.11 -1.45 9.68
CA GLY A 12 0.46 -0.04 9.82
C GLY A 12 -0.75 0.83 10.22
N PRO A 13 -0.65 2.16 10.06
CA PRO A 13 0.37 2.87 9.28
C PRO A 13 1.69 3.03 10.05
N CYS A 14 2.82 2.78 9.39
CA CYS A 14 4.16 2.90 10.00
C CYS A 14 4.84 4.19 9.55
N GLU A 15 5.48 4.90 10.47
CA GLU A 15 6.41 5.98 10.10
C GLU A 15 7.68 5.36 9.50
N LEU A 16 8.00 5.74 8.27
CA LEU A 16 9.29 5.40 7.67
C LEU A 16 10.32 6.43 8.11
N THR A 17 11.58 6.03 8.14
CA THR A 17 12.70 6.94 8.36
C THR A 17 12.73 8.03 7.28
N GLN A 18 13.29 9.20 7.61
CA GLN A 18 13.32 10.34 6.68
C GLN A 18 14.07 10.02 5.38
N ASN A 19 15.08 9.15 5.45
CA ASN A 19 15.87 8.71 4.30
C ASN A 19 15.52 7.25 3.96
N LEU A 20 14.56 7.06 3.07
CA LEU A 20 14.19 5.74 2.59
C LEU A 20 15.14 5.30 1.47
N ASP A 21 16.10 4.44 1.81
CA ASP A 21 16.95 3.72 0.87
C ASP A 21 16.66 2.21 0.92
N GLY A 22 17.35 1.45 0.07
CA GLY A 22 17.16 0.00 0.01
C GLY A 22 17.55 -0.74 1.30
N ALA A 23 18.52 -0.24 2.08
CA ALA A 23 18.97 -0.87 3.31
C ALA A 23 17.98 -0.64 4.45
N ASN A 24 17.53 0.60 4.62
CA ASN A 24 16.50 0.97 5.59
C ASN A 24 15.18 0.28 5.27
N TYR A 25 14.84 0.17 3.98
CA TYR A 25 13.65 -0.53 3.56
C TYR A 25 13.74 -2.05 3.76
N LEU A 26 14.90 -2.67 3.49
CA LEU A 26 15.11 -4.08 3.80
C LEU A 26 14.97 -4.34 5.31
N HIS A 27 15.60 -3.52 6.15
CA HIS A 27 15.47 -3.64 7.60
C HIS A 27 14.00 -3.54 8.04
N PHE A 28 13.26 -2.61 7.46
CA PHE A 28 11.82 -2.50 7.69
C PHE A 28 11.06 -3.77 7.25
N LEU A 29 11.33 -4.32 6.06
CA LEU A 29 10.67 -5.53 5.54
C LEU A 29 10.97 -6.79 6.33
N GLN A 30 12.19 -6.92 6.85
CA GLN A 30 12.60 -8.05 7.69
C GLN A 30 11.80 -8.11 9.00
N ASN A 31 11.31 -6.97 9.46
CA ASN A 31 10.50 -6.86 10.66
C ASN A 31 8.98 -6.89 10.34
N ASP A 32 8.54 -6.35 9.19
CA ASP A 32 7.13 -6.24 8.81
C ASP A 32 6.84 -6.67 7.34
N ARG A 33 5.92 -7.64 7.16
CA ARG A 33 5.72 -8.42 5.91
C ARG A 33 4.69 -7.83 4.93
N ILE A 34 5.03 -7.21 3.79
CA ILE A 34 4.00 -6.62 2.88
C ILE A 34 4.36 -6.46 1.37
N GLN A 35 3.30 -6.42 0.56
CA GLN A 35 3.13 -5.93 -0.84
C GLN A 35 3.70 -4.52 -1.14
N GLN A 36 4.44 -4.39 -2.25
CA GLN A 36 5.19 -3.16 -2.58
C GLN A 36 4.63 -2.43 -3.80
N ASP A 37 4.81 -1.11 -3.83
CA ASP A 37 4.70 -0.31 -5.04
C ASP A 37 6.05 -0.24 -5.78
N SER A 38 6.10 0.46 -6.91
CA SER A 38 7.32 0.57 -7.75
C SER A 38 8.32 1.65 -7.32
N CYS A 39 8.36 2.06 -6.04
CA CYS A 39 9.35 3.01 -5.52
C CYS A 39 10.80 2.48 -5.69
N PRO A 40 11.81 3.32 -6.04
CA PRO A 40 13.19 2.86 -6.24
C PRO A 40 13.80 2.10 -5.06
N ALA A 41 13.50 2.49 -3.82
CA ALA A 41 13.98 1.80 -2.62
C ALA A 41 13.48 0.33 -2.57
N HIS A 42 12.28 0.08 -3.09
CA HIS A 42 11.66 -1.24 -3.15
C HIS A 42 12.30 -2.15 -4.21
N TYR A 43 13.05 -1.58 -5.17
CA TYR A 43 13.73 -2.32 -6.24
C TYR A 43 15.21 -2.61 -5.95
N ALA A 44 15.73 -2.18 -4.80
CA ALA A 44 17.12 -2.43 -4.42
C ALA A 44 17.45 -3.94 -4.45
N ARG A 45 18.66 -4.30 -4.89
CA ARG A 45 19.07 -5.71 -5.02
C ARG A 45 18.85 -6.50 -3.73
N ALA A 46 19.33 -5.97 -2.60
CA ALA A 46 19.19 -6.62 -1.30
C ALA A 46 17.72 -6.87 -0.89
N VAL A 47 16.81 -5.95 -1.24
CA VAL A 47 15.36 -6.11 -1.03
C VAL A 47 14.82 -7.26 -1.87
N ARG A 48 15.20 -7.33 -3.15
CA ARG A 48 14.74 -8.40 -4.05
C ARG A 48 15.28 -9.76 -3.66
N ASP A 49 16.54 -9.84 -3.25
CA ASP A 49 17.17 -11.10 -2.81
C ASP A 49 16.43 -11.64 -1.58
N TYR A 50 16.15 -10.78 -0.58
CA TYR A 50 15.36 -11.14 0.59
C TYR A 50 13.93 -11.60 0.24
N LEU A 51 13.23 -10.88 -0.64
CA LEU A 51 11.87 -11.25 -1.04
C LEU A 51 11.82 -12.56 -1.82
N ASN A 52 12.84 -12.86 -2.63
CA ASN A 52 12.96 -14.14 -3.33
C ASN A 52 13.15 -15.30 -2.36
N GLU A 53 13.91 -15.10 -1.27
CA GLU A 53 14.13 -16.12 -0.24
C GLU A 53 12.88 -16.36 0.62
N GLU A 54 12.25 -15.29 1.11
CA GLU A 54 11.13 -15.39 2.04
C GLU A 54 9.77 -15.65 1.36
N TYR A 55 9.60 -15.14 0.15
CA TYR A 55 8.34 -15.20 -0.61
C TYR A 55 8.55 -15.70 -2.04
N PRO A 56 9.19 -16.87 -2.24
CA PRO A 56 9.44 -17.40 -3.57
C PRO A 56 8.15 -17.40 -4.39
N ASP A 57 8.19 -16.76 -5.56
CA ASP A 57 7.09 -16.59 -6.52
C ASP A 57 5.79 -15.97 -5.99
N ARG A 58 5.85 -15.30 -4.83
CA ARG A 58 4.68 -14.75 -4.13
C ARG A 58 4.71 -13.24 -3.90
N TRP A 59 5.73 -12.55 -4.41
CA TRP A 59 5.84 -11.10 -4.32
C TRP A 59 5.75 -10.45 -5.70
N ILE A 60 5.20 -9.24 -5.75
CA ILE A 60 4.86 -8.53 -6.97
C ILE A 60 5.73 -7.28 -7.08
N VAL A 61 6.43 -7.09 -8.20
CA VAL A 61 7.22 -5.87 -8.46
C VAL A 61 7.34 -5.64 -9.97
N ARG A 62 7.83 -4.47 -10.37
CA ARG A 62 8.02 -4.04 -11.77
C ARG A 62 8.82 -5.02 -12.65
N SER A 63 9.66 -5.88 -12.06
CA SER A 63 10.45 -6.90 -12.78
C SER A 63 10.56 -8.22 -12.00
N GLY A 64 9.53 -8.57 -11.23
CA GLY A 64 9.45 -9.85 -10.52
C GLY A 64 8.79 -10.93 -11.36
N SER A 65 8.62 -12.14 -10.79
CA SER A 65 7.86 -13.22 -11.43
C SER A 65 6.38 -12.86 -11.63
N ILE A 66 5.84 -11.98 -10.80
CA ILE A 66 4.54 -11.32 -11.02
C ILE A 66 4.79 -9.82 -11.27
N LEU A 67 4.41 -9.34 -12.45
CA LEU A 67 4.64 -7.96 -12.88
C LEU A 67 3.56 -7.02 -12.37
N TRP A 68 3.98 -5.94 -11.69
CA TRP A 68 3.11 -4.77 -11.48
C TRP A 68 3.26 -3.80 -12.66
N PRO A 69 2.14 -3.34 -13.28
CA PRO A 69 2.22 -2.37 -14.36
C PRO A 69 2.77 -1.03 -13.86
N ALA A 70 3.71 -0.46 -14.62
CA ALA A 70 4.25 0.86 -14.29
C ALA A 70 3.13 1.93 -14.33
N ARG A 71 3.27 2.98 -13.50
CA ARG A 71 2.36 4.13 -13.47
C ARG A 71 0.88 3.75 -13.30
N SER A 72 0.60 2.73 -12.48
CA SER A 72 -0.77 2.26 -12.22
C SER A 72 -1.19 2.50 -10.76
N PRO A 73 -1.21 3.76 -10.28
CA PRO A 73 -1.74 4.06 -8.94
C PRO A 73 -3.22 3.69 -8.83
N ASP A 74 -3.97 3.74 -9.94
CA ASP A 74 -5.39 3.37 -10.03
C ASP A 74 -5.67 1.88 -9.82
N LEU A 75 -4.62 1.08 -9.68
CA LEU A 75 -4.68 -0.32 -9.28
C LEU A 75 -4.19 -0.56 -7.86
N ASN A 76 -3.52 0.38 -7.20
CA ASN A 76 -3.08 0.22 -5.81
C ASN A 76 -4.25 0.45 -4.85
N PRO A 77 -4.79 -0.59 -4.20
CA PRO A 77 -5.98 -0.43 -3.37
C PRO A 77 -5.77 0.46 -2.14
N VAL A 78 -4.53 0.53 -1.64
CA VAL A 78 -4.16 1.40 -0.52
C VAL A 78 -4.23 2.87 -0.96
N ASP A 79 -3.67 3.21 -2.13
CA ASP A 79 -3.66 4.58 -2.65
C ASP A 79 -5.05 5.09 -3.00
N ILE A 80 -5.91 4.21 -3.52
CA ILE A 80 -7.24 4.59 -3.99
C ILE A 80 -8.20 4.84 -2.83
N PHE A 81 -8.14 4.02 -1.77
CA PHE A 81 -9.13 4.07 -0.69
C PHE A 81 -8.54 4.44 0.65
N TYR A 82 -7.48 3.76 1.08
CA TYR A 82 -7.02 3.83 2.46
C TYR A 82 -6.55 5.24 2.80
N TRP A 83 -5.66 5.81 1.98
CA TRP A 83 -5.15 7.15 2.21
C TRP A 83 -6.22 8.23 2.06
N GLY A 84 -7.20 8.03 1.18
CA GLY A 84 -8.37 8.91 1.08
C GLY A 84 -9.18 8.95 2.38
N CYS A 85 -9.54 7.78 2.90
CA CYS A 85 -10.28 7.66 4.17
C CYS A 85 -9.48 8.18 5.36
N ILE A 86 -8.18 7.90 5.44
CA ILE A 86 -7.31 8.43 6.50
C ILE A 86 -7.30 9.96 6.44
N LYS A 87 -7.09 10.57 5.27
CA LYS A 87 -7.08 12.03 5.13
C LYS A 87 -8.40 12.64 5.56
N GLU A 88 -9.53 12.11 5.09
CA GLU A 88 -10.87 12.61 5.45
C GLU A 88 -11.09 12.61 6.97
N LYS A 89 -10.70 11.52 7.65
CA LYS A 89 -10.83 11.38 9.10
C LYS A 89 -9.89 12.30 9.87
N VAL A 90 -8.61 12.25 9.53
CA VAL A 90 -7.54 13.00 10.22
C VAL A 90 -7.76 14.50 10.10
N TYR A 91 -8.14 14.98 8.91
CA TYR A 91 -8.33 16.40 8.64
C TYR A 91 -9.77 16.90 8.85
N SER A 92 -10.67 16.06 9.37
CA SER A 92 -12.03 16.48 9.75
C SER A 92 -12.06 17.58 10.82
N LYS A 93 -10.98 17.70 11.61
CA LYS A 93 -10.78 18.74 12.62
C LYS A 93 -9.37 19.31 12.53
N PRO A 94 -9.16 20.61 12.85
CA PRO A 94 -7.83 21.20 12.92
C PRO A 94 -6.87 20.38 13.79
N ILE A 95 -5.59 20.39 13.40
CA ILE A 95 -4.53 19.63 14.06
C ILE A 95 -3.53 20.64 14.63
N GLN A 96 -3.24 20.55 15.92
CA GLN A 96 -2.45 21.53 16.64
C GLN A 96 -0.95 21.22 16.62
N ASN A 97 -0.58 19.94 16.60
CA ASN A 97 0.82 19.51 16.62
C ASN A 97 0.99 18.09 16.06
N LEU A 98 2.25 17.66 15.93
CA LEU A 98 2.61 16.36 15.39
C LEU A 98 2.13 15.18 16.25
N SER A 99 2.05 15.34 17.57
CA SER A 99 1.55 14.27 18.46
C SER A 99 0.06 14.01 18.21
N GLU A 100 -0.73 15.07 18.09
CA GLU A 100 -2.15 14.97 17.75
C GLU A 100 -2.35 14.38 16.35
N LEU A 101 -1.50 14.76 15.37
CA LEU A 101 -1.53 14.17 14.03
C LEU A 101 -1.38 12.65 14.08
N ARG A 102 -0.38 12.16 14.83
CA ARG A 102 -0.11 10.72 15.00
C ARG A 102 -1.30 10.00 15.64
N GLN A 103 -1.81 10.52 16.75
CA GLN A 103 -2.96 9.93 17.44
C GLN A 103 -4.20 9.85 16.54
N LYS A 104 -4.45 10.89 15.73
CA LYS A 104 -5.55 10.89 14.76
C LYS A 104 -5.35 9.85 13.65
N ILE A 105 -4.12 9.68 13.17
CA ILE A 105 -3.79 8.67 12.16
C ILE A 105 -4.01 7.26 12.73
N ASP A 106 -3.54 7.00 13.95
CA ASP A 106 -3.69 5.70 14.62
C ASP A 106 -5.17 5.36 14.85
N ALA A 107 -5.94 6.29 15.43
CA ALA A 107 -7.36 6.12 15.66
C ALA A 107 -8.14 5.88 14.36
N ALA A 108 -7.80 6.62 13.29
CA ALA A 108 -8.42 6.43 11.99
C ALA A 108 -8.09 5.05 11.39
N SER A 109 -6.85 4.58 11.55
CA SER A 109 -6.43 3.24 11.10
C SER A 109 -7.18 2.13 11.83
N GLU A 110 -7.29 2.21 13.15
CA GLU A 110 -8.02 1.24 13.97
C GLU A 110 -9.49 1.16 13.57
N GLU A 111 -10.15 2.31 13.38
CA GLU A 111 -11.54 2.36 12.95
C GLU A 111 -11.74 1.75 11.56
N ILE A 112 -10.82 2.01 10.61
CA ILE A 112 -10.85 1.42 9.27
C ILE A 112 -10.69 -0.11 9.37
N ASN A 113 -9.74 -0.58 10.18
CA ASN A 113 -9.51 -2.01 10.38
C ASN A 113 -10.73 -2.72 10.98
N ALA A 114 -11.39 -2.12 11.97
CA ALA A 114 -12.59 -2.66 12.59
C ALA A 114 -13.76 -2.86 11.61
N ARG A 115 -13.80 -2.10 10.51
CA ARG A 115 -14.89 -2.13 9.52
C ARG A 115 -14.73 -3.16 8.40
N ASN A 116 -13.84 -4.15 8.55
CA ASN A 116 -13.54 -5.14 7.50
C ASN A 116 -13.09 -4.51 6.16
N PHE A 117 -12.32 -3.42 6.25
CA PHE A 117 -11.90 -2.64 5.08
C PHE A 117 -11.17 -3.46 4.01
N ALA A 118 -10.36 -4.43 4.40
CA ALA A 118 -9.62 -5.27 3.45
C ALA A 118 -10.54 -6.03 2.49
N ARG A 119 -11.77 -6.38 2.91
CA ARG A 119 -12.77 -7.01 2.03
C ARG A 119 -13.25 -6.04 0.95
N LEU A 120 -13.48 -4.77 1.30
CA LEU A 120 -13.88 -3.72 0.36
C LEU A 120 -12.77 -3.43 -0.64
N VAL A 121 -11.54 -3.30 -0.13
CA VAL A 121 -10.31 -3.19 -0.93
C VAL A 121 -10.20 -4.33 -1.94
N LYS A 122 -10.30 -5.58 -1.49
CA LYS A 122 -10.21 -6.75 -2.38
C LYS A 122 -11.26 -6.71 -3.49
N ARG A 123 -12.51 -6.37 -3.15
CA ARG A 123 -13.60 -6.23 -4.14
C ARG A 123 -13.32 -5.11 -5.15
N SER A 124 -12.89 -3.95 -4.68
CA SER A 124 -12.59 -2.84 -5.57
C SER A 124 -11.38 -3.12 -6.45
N PHE A 125 -10.34 -3.77 -5.92
CA PHE A 125 -9.18 -4.17 -6.69
C PHE A 125 -9.58 -5.06 -7.88
N VAL A 126 -10.34 -6.12 -7.61
CA VAL A 126 -10.84 -7.03 -8.66
C VAL A 126 -11.71 -6.28 -9.68
N ARG A 127 -12.57 -5.36 -9.23
CA ARG A 127 -13.39 -4.53 -10.12
C ARG A 127 -12.53 -3.66 -11.05
N ARG A 128 -11.51 -3.01 -10.51
CA ARG A 128 -10.57 -2.15 -11.24
C ARG A 128 -9.68 -2.93 -12.20
N CYS A 129 -9.17 -4.09 -11.80
CA CYS A 129 -8.47 -5.00 -12.71
C CYS A 129 -9.34 -5.38 -13.92
N ARG A 130 -10.61 -5.73 -13.69
CA ARG A 130 -11.55 -6.05 -14.78
C ARG A 130 -11.82 -4.84 -15.69
N ALA A 131 -11.96 -3.65 -15.12
CA ALA A 131 -12.14 -2.42 -15.89
C ALA A 131 -10.89 -2.11 -16.74
N CYS A 132 -9.69 -2.24 -16.17
CA CYS A 132 -8.42 -2.08 -16.87
C CYS A 132 -8.28 -3.07 -18.04
N ILE A 133 -8.64 -4.34 -17.84
CA ILE A 133 -8.66 -5.35 -18.90
C ILE A 133 -9.63 -4.95 -20.02
N ARG A 134 -10.85 -4.50 -19.69
CA ARG A 134 -11.82 -4.02 -20.69
C ARG A 134 -11.31 -2.81 -21.47
N ALA A 135 -10.61 -1.90 -20.80
CA ALA A 135 -9.99 -0.73 -21.40
C ALA A 135 -8.66 -1.05 -22.13
N ARG A 136 -8.22 -2.31 -22.16
CA ARG A 136 -6.94 -2.76 -22.73
C ARG A 136 -5.74 -1.99 -22.16
N GLY A 137 -5.73 -1.75 -20.85
CA GLY A 137 -4.66 -1.04 -20.15
C GLY A 137 -4.70 0.48 -20.26
N LYS A 138 -5.72 1.07 -20.92
CA LYS A 138 -5.97 2.52 -20.93
C LYS A 138 -6.70 2.95 -19.65
N GLN A 139 -6.84 4.26 -19.45
CA GLN A 139 -7.66 4.83 -18.37
C GLN A 139 -9.08 4.26 -18.40
N PHE A 140 -9.60 3.93 -17.22
CA PHE A 140 -10.79 3.11 -17.04
C PHE A 140 -11.70 3.63 -15.93
N GLU A 141 -11.38 4.78 -15.33
CA GLU A 141 -12.09 5.36 -14.19
C GLU A 141 -13.55 5.68 -14.55
N HIS A 142 -13.82 6.02 -15.81
CA HIS A 142 -15.16 6.20 -16.36
C HIS A 142 -16.00 4.90 -16.42
N LEU A 143 -15.40 3.74 -16.15
CA LEU A 143 -16.03 2.41 -16.14
C LEU A 143 -16.24 1.85 -14.72
N LEU A 144 -15.97 2.64 -13.67
CA LEU A 144 -15.92 2.20 -12.26
C LEU A 144 -17.15 2.53 -11.43
#